data_AF-A0A179EQ55-F1
#
_entry.id   AF-A0A179EQ55-F1
#
_cell.length_a   1.000
_cell.length_b   1.000
_cell.length_c   1.000
_cell.angle_alpha   90.00
_cell.angle_beta   90.00
_cell.angle_gamma   90.00
#
_symmetry.space_group_name_H-M   'P 1'
#
loop_
_entity.id
_entity.type
_entity.pdbx_description
1 polymer ?
#
loop_
_entity_poly.entity_id
_entity_poly.type
_entity_poly.pdbx_seq_one_letter_code
_entity_poly.pdbx_strand_id
1 'polypeptide(L)'
;MKERVKKYDAITHYIKNNGGSQITLTFTQMDELLFPNSGLPKSARQTTDWWANDYRHPEKGAYGWLNAGYEVVVVNLAKEYIVFNQLVKSSWLFD
;
A
#
# COMPACT_ATOMS: atom_id res chain seq x y z
N MET A 1 -15.31 -15.28 17.48
CA MET A 1 -15.61 -14.09 16.66
C MET A 1 -14.78 -14.21 15.39
N LYS A 2 -15.38 -14.40 14.21
CA LYS A 2 -14.60 -14.34 12.95
C LYS A 2 -14.15 -12.89 12.78
N GLU A 3 -12.85 -12.62 12.80
CA GLU A 3 -12.34 -11.31 12.40
C GLU A 3 -12.87 -11.00 11.01
N ARG A 4 -13.49 -9.83 10.84
CA ARG A 4 -13.82 -9.34 9.50
C ARG A 4 -12.50 -8.95 8.84
N VAL A 5 -12.04 -9.74 7.88
CA VAL A 5 -10.94 -9.36 6.99
C VAL A 5 -11.35 -8.04 6.31
N LYS A 6 -10.62 -6.96 6.57
CA LYS A 6 -10.82 -5.72 5.84
C LYS A 6 -10.16 -5.85 4.48
N LYS A 7 -10.75 -5.18 3.49
CA LYS A 7 -10.39 -5.29 2.07
C LYS A 7 -8.89 -5.21 1.77
N TYR A 8 -8.10 -4.47 2.56
CA TYR A 8 -6.68 -4.22 2.33
C TYR A 8 -5.74 -4.85 3.37
N ASP A 9 -6.25 -5.68 4.30
CA ASP A 9 -5.41 -6.28 5.36
C ASP A 9 -4.30 -7.19 4.81
N ALA A 10 -4.55 -7.83 3.66
CA ALA A 10 -3.55 -8.67 2.98
C ALA A 10 -2.36 -7.84 2.48
N ILE A 11 -2.61 -6.64 1.94
CA ILE A 11 -1.56 -5.70 1.55
C ILE A 11 -0.76 -5.28 2.79
N THR A 12 -1.46 -4.91 3.87
CA THR A 12 -0.83 -4.53 5.14
C THR A 12 0.12 -5.62 5.65
N HIS A 13 -0.35 -6.86 5.69
CA HIS A 13 0.45 -8.00 6.15
C HIS A 13 1.67 -8.24 5.25
N TYR A 14 1.47 -8.25 3.94
CA TYR A 14 2.56 -8.49 2.99
C TYR A 14 3.68 -7.45 3.13
N ILE A 15 3.32 -6.17 3.09
CA ILE A 15 4.28 -5.06 3.15
C ILE A 15 5.01 -5.07 4.50
N LYS A 16 4.28 -5.26 5.60
CA LYS A 16 4.86 -5.30 6.95
C LYS A 16 5.84 -6.46 7.13
N ASN A 17 5.52 -7.64 6.58
CA ASN A 17 6.35 -8.83 6.71
C ASN A 17 7.53 -8.86 5.73
N ASN A 18 7.49 -8.08 4.65
CA ASN A 18 8.63 -7.96 3.74
C ASN A 18 9.84 -7.31 4.43
N GLY A 19 9.62 -6.28 5.26
CA GLY A 19 10.64 -5.69 6.13
C GLY A 19 11.75 -4.90 5.42
N GLY A 20 11.72 -4.79 4.10
CA GLY A 20 12.69 -3.98 3.34
C GLY A 20 12.44 -2.48 3.50
N SER A 21 13.50 -1.67 3.45
CA SER A 21 13.37 -0.20 3.48
C SER A 21 12.64 0.35 2.25
N GLN A 22 12.63 -0.41 1.15
CA GLN A 22 11.92 -0.11 -0.08
C GLN A 22 11.33 -1.40 -0.66
N ILE A 23 10.09 -1.31 -1.17
CA ILE A 23 9.35 -2.43 -1.74
C ILE A 23 8.79 -1.99 -3.09
N THR A 24 9.04 -2.77 -4.15
CA THR A 24 8.43 -2.54 -5.46
C THR A 24 7.44 -3.66 -5.74
N LEU A 25 6.20 -3.31 -6.10
CA LEU A 25 5.19 -4.27 -6.55
C LEU A 25 4.58 -3.85 -7.87
N THR A 26 4.33 -4.84 -8.73
CA THR A 26 3.54 -4.64 -9.94
C THR A 26 2.05 -4.55 -9.62
N PHE A 27 1.25 -4.01 -10.53
CA PHE A 27 -0.20 -3.99 -10.37
C PHE A 27 -0.78 -5.40 -10.34
N THR A 28 -0.18 -6.35 -11.05
CA THR A 28 -0.55 -7.76 -10.98
C THR A 28 -0.30 -8.35 -9.59
N GLN A 29 0.86 -8.07 -8.97
CA GLN A 29 1.11 -8.52 -7.59
C GLN A 29 0.13 -7.88 -6.60
N MET A 30 -0.27 -6.63 -6.84
CA MET A 30 -1.32 -5.98 -6.04
C MET A 30 -2.69 -6.63 -6.23
N ASP A 31 -3.05 -7.05 -7.45
CA ASP A 31 -4.27 -7.84 -7.72
C ASP A 31 -4.23 -9.19 -6.99
N GLU A 32 -3.09 -9.89 -7.04
CA GLU A 32 -2.89 -11.17 -6.35
C GLU A 32 -3.08 -11.04 -4.84
N LEU A 33 -2.59 -9.94 -4.24
CA LEU A 33 -2.78 -9.66 -2.82
C LEU A 33 -4.25 -9.37 -2.45
N LEU A 34 -5.06 -8.90 -3.40
CA LEU A 34 -6.47 -8.56 -3.20
C LEU A 34 -7.42 -9.73 -3.49
N PHE A 35 -6.94 -10.76 -4.21
CA PHE A 35 -7.67 -11.97 -4.54
C PHE A 35 -7.94 -12.85 -3.28
N PRO A 36 -9.04 -13.64 -3.22
CA PRO A 36 -10.16 -13.74 -4.17
C PRO A 36 -11.23 -12.65 -3.97
N ASN A 37 -11.05 -11.77 -2.99
CA ASN A 37 -12.11 -10.88 -2.55
C ASN A 37 -12.30 -9.68 -3.49
N SER A 38 -11.22 -9.21 -4.12
CA SER A 38 -11.25 -8.08 -5.05
C SER A 38 -10.00 -8.03 -5.94
N GLY A 39 -9.88 -6.97 -6.74
CA GLY A 39 -8.65 -6.54 -7.40
C GLY A 39 -8.50 -5.02 -7.31
N LEU A 40 -7.44 -4.50 -7.90
CA LEU A 40 -7.23 -3.08 -8.09
C LEU A 40 -8.40 -2.48 -8.86
N PRO A 41 -9.00 -1.38 -8.36
CA PRO A 41 -10.03 -0.69 -9.11
C PRO A 41 -9.44 -0.07 -10.37
N LYS A 42 -10.28 0.13 -11.39
CA LYS A 42 -9.88 0.76 -12.66
C LYS A 42 -9.14 2.10 -12.44
N SER A 43 -9.57 2.90 -11.47
CA SER A 43 -8.91 4.17 -11.13
C SER A 43 -7.45 4.01 -10.72
N ALA A 44 -7.07 2.91 -10.04
CA ALA A 44 -5.69 2.63 -9.67
C ALA A 44 -4.77 2.42 -10.89
N ARG A 45 -5.34 2.00 -12.02
CA ARG A 45 -4.61 1.81 -13.28
C ARG A 45 -4.62 3.06 -14.17
N GLN A 46 -5.46 4.04 -13.88
CA GLN A 46 -5.69 5.22 -14.73
C GLN A 46 -5.15 6.51 -14.14
N THR A 47 -5.15 6.66 -12.81
CA THR A 47 -4.72 7.87 -12.13
C THR A 47 -3.85 7.55 -10.92
N THR A 48 -2.96 8.49 -10.58
CA THR A 48 -2.11 8.40 -9.39
C THR A 48 -2.89 8.69 -8.10
N ASP A 49 -4.06 9.34 -8.19
CA ASP A 49 -4.85 9.76 -7.03
C ASP A 49 -5.25 8.60 -6.12
N TRP A 50 -5.50 7.42 -6.68
CA TRP A 50 -5.83 6.24 -5.88
C TRP A 50 -4.67 5.78 -4.99
N TRP A 51 -3.44 6.07 -5.41
CA TRP A 51 -2.19 5.74 -4.71
C TRP A 51 -1.72 6.85 -3.77
N ALA A 52 -2.48 7.93 -3.62
CA ALA A 52 -2.11 9.02 -2.74
C ALA A 52 -2.03 8.57 -1.28
N ASN A 53 -1.03 9.06 -0.55
CA ASN A 53 -0.86 8.85 0.89
C ASN A 53 -1.88 9.68 1.70
N ASP A 54 -3.17 9.41 1.53
CA ASP A 54 -4.23 10.13 2.24
C ASP A 54 -4.36 9.64 3.70
N TYR A 55 -3.69 10.35 4.60
CA TYR A 55 -3.75 10.11 6.05
C TYR A 55 -5.08 10.52 6.70
N ARG A 56 -5.91 11.31 5.99
CA ARG A 56 -7.19 11.82 6.51
C ARG A 56 -8.33 10.84 6.25
N HIS A 57 -8.27 10.13 5.11
CA HIS A 57 -9.25 9.13 4.69
C HIS A 57 -8.56 7.83 4.25
N PRO A 58 -7.82 7.16 5.17
CA PRO A 58 -7.02 6.01 4.80
C PRO A 58 -7.86 4.81 4.37
N GLU A 59 -9.16 4.71 4.70
CA GLU A 59 -10.04 3.57 4.42
C GLU A 59 -10.13 3.12 2.94
N LYS A 60 -9.55 3.89 2.02
CA LYS A 60 -9.30 3.54 0.62
C LYS A 60 -8.01 2.69 0.50
N GLY A 61 -7.32 2.76 -0.64
CA GLY A 61 -6.08 2.00 -0.87
C GLY A 61 -5.00 2.29 0.18
N ALA A 62 -4.92 3.55 0.62
CA ALA A 62 -3.90 4.04 1.57
C ALA A 62 -3.84 3.28 2.89
N TYR A 63 -4.97 2.70 3.34
CA TYR A 63 -5.02 1.84 4.52
C TYR A 63 -3.96 0.74 4.47
N GLY A 64 -3.73 0.13 3.30
CA GLY A 64 -2.83 -1.01 3.15
C GLY A 64 -1.39 -0.68 3.52
N TRP A 65 -0.80 0.34 2.88
CA TRP A 65 0.61 0.67 3.09
C TRP A 65 0.83 1.57 4.31
N LEU A 66 -0.05 2.53 4.60
CA LEU A 66 0.12 3.41 5.74
C LEU A 66 0.08 2.64 7.07
N ASN A 67 -0.83 1.66 7.22
CA ASN A 67 -0.86 0.81 8.42
C ASN A 67 0.28 -0.20 8.48
N ALA A 68 0.95 -0.48 7.37
CA ALA A 68 2.17 -1.27 7.34
C ALA A 68 3.39 -0.44 7.77
N GLY A 69 3.26 0.89 7.91
CA GLY A 69 4.36 1.80 8.17
C GLY A 69 5.16 2.14 6.92
N TYR A 70 4.48 2.24 5.77
CA TYR A 70 5.08 2.57 4.48
C TYR A 70 4.29 3.68 3.78
N GLU A 71 4.91 4.34 2.82
CA GLU A 71 4.27 5.32 1.94
C GLU A 71 4.61 5.04 0.47
N VAL A 72 3.71 5.38 -0.44
CA VAL A 72 3.98 5.35 -1.88
C VAL A 72 4.92 6.51 -2.22
N VAL A 73 6.02 6.19 -2.90
CA VAL A 73 7.01 7.18 -3.38
C VAL A 73 7.13 7.22 -4.90
N VAL A 74 6.75 6.14 -5.60
CA VAL A 74 6.68 6.11 -7.07
C VAL A 74 5.43 5.36 -7.50
N VAL A 75 4.76 5.90 -8.51
CA VAL A 75 3.70 5.21 -9.27
C VAL A 75 4.03 5.31 -10.74
N ASN A 76 4.14 4.18 -11.42
CA ASN A 76 4.34 4.12 -12.85
C ASN A 76 3.15 3.42 -13.49
N LEU A 77 2.20 4.20 -14.03
CA LEU A 77 1.01 3.66 -14.68
C LEU A 77 1.33 2.94 -16.00
N ALA A 78 2.33 3.43 -16.75
CA ALA A 78 2.69 2.86 -18.06
C ALA A 78 3.38 1.48 -17.93
N LYS A 79 4.21 1.31 -16.89
CA LYS A 79 4.90 0.05 -16.58
C LYS A 79 4.19 -0.76 -15.49
N GLU A 80 3.07 -0.25 -14.98
CA GLU A 80 2.21 -0.87 -13.98
C GLU A 80 2.94 -1.36 -12.72
N TYR A 81 3.68 -0.46 -12.06
CA TYR A 81 4.28 -0.74 -10.75
C TYR A 81 4.19 0.44 -9.79
N ILE A 82 4.28 0.13 -8.51
CA ILE A 82 4.46 1.09 -7.43
C ILE A 82 5.74 0.81 -6.66
N VAL A 83 6.24 1.84 -5.99
CA VAL A 83 7.34 1.73 -5.02
C VAL A 83 6.88 2.32 -3.71
N PHE A 84 7.06 1.55 -2.64
CA PHE A 84 6.87 1.98 -1.26
C PHE A 84 8.21 2.20 -0.58
N ASN A 85 8.30 3.21 0.29
CA ASN A 85 9.38 3.34 1.26
C ASN A 85 8.84 3.15 2.67
N GLN A 86 9.66 2.56 3.54
CA GLN A 86 9.36 2.48 4.96
C GLN A 86 9.34 3.88 5.57
N LEU A 87 8.30 4.18 6.35
CA LEU A 87 8.22 5.38 7.17
C LEU A 87 9.25 5.27 8.29
N VAL A 88 10.38 5.95 8.13
CA VAL A 88 11.35 6.13 9.21
C VAL A 88 10.80 7.15 10.20
N LYS A 89 10.67 6.75 11.46
CA LYS A 89 10.50 7.73 12.53
C LYS A 89 11.79 8.55 12.59
N SER A 90 11.69 9.87 12.45
CA SER A 90 12.80 10.77 12.77
C SER A 90 13.19 10.55 14.23
N SER A 91 14.21 9.74 14.48
CA SER A 91 14.80 9.55 15.81
C SER A 91 15.60 10.77 16.29
N TRP A 92 15.62 11.84 15.48
CA TRP A 92 16.44 13.04 15.66
C TRP A 92 15.78 14.18 16.46
N LEU A 93 14.60 13.98 17.07
CA LEU A 93 13.88 15.03 17.81
C LEU A 93 13.81 14.83 19.33
N PHE A 94 14.61 13.92 19.88
CA PHE A 94 14.76 13.80 21.34
C PHE A 94 16.23 13.57 21.68
N ASP A 95 16.98 14.67 21.75
CA ASP A 95 18.15 14.84 22.62
C ASP A 95 18.12 16.27 23.18
#